data_AF-A0A1C7DIW6-F1
#
_entry.id   AF-A0A1C7DIW6-F1
#
_cell.length_a   1.000
_cell.length_b   1.000
_cell.length_c   1.000
_cell.angle_alpha   90.00
_cell.angle_beta   90.00
_cell.angle_gamma   90.00
#
_symmetry.space_group_name_H-M   'P 1'
#
loop_
_entity.id
_entity.type
_entity.pdbx_description
1 polymer ?
#
loop_
_entity_poly.entity_id
_entity_poly.type
_entity_poly.pdbx_seq_one_letter_code
_entity_poly.pdbx_strand_id
1 'polypeptide(L)'
;MKNDFRMKYPLWMMGFILVLGMFLFGVSSPVTDIVNTETEQSMSVEYGLIAGFVIIGSLLLYFLMLIIFYVQLRRHNEKNPTQKISPFAVRPPEYLEQDEGMTHITRKASQKVYSFMIWSLPMLAVFAMFSPLSRIYTVLAILLVAFIQYVIYYLEIRKHFKEEKE
;
A
#
# COMPACT_ATOMS: atom_id res chain seq x y z
N MET A 1 -19.05 8.92 -15.34
CA MET A 1 -17.93 8.04 -14.93
C MET A 1 -16.92 8.58 -13.88
N LYS A 2 -17.03 9.79 -13.31
CA LYS A 2 -16.10 10.29 -12.24
C LYS A 2 -16.07 9.46 -10.94
N ASN A 3 -16.94 8.47 -10.78
CA ASN A 3 -17.15 7.71 -9.54
C ASN A 3 -16.83 6.21 -9.66
N ASP A 4 -16.08 5.81 -10.69
CA ASP A 4 -15.68 4.41 -10.81
C ASP A 4 -14.77 4.01 -9.64
N PHE A 5 -15.12 2.90 -8.99
CA PHE A 5 -14.37 2.36 -7.86
C PHE A 5 -12.98 1.86 -8.31
N ARG A 6 -12.85 1.42 -9.57
CA ARG A 6 -11.60 0.93 -10.16
C ARG A 6 -10.51 2.01 -10.25
N MET A 7 -10.93 3.27 -10.46
CA MET A 7 -10.01 4.41 -10.43
C MET A 7 -9.60 4.82 -9.01
N LYS A 8 -10.48 4.57 -8.03
CA LYS A 8 -10.26 4.94 -6.64
C LYS A 8 -9.46 3.90 -5.87
N TYR A 9 -9.57 2.62 -6.25
CA TYR A 9 -8.93 1.52 -5.53
C TYR A 9 -7.39 1.62 -5.51
N PRO A 10 -6.68 1.89 -6.63
CA PRO A 10 -5.24 2.11 -6.60
C PRO A 10 -4.83 3.30 -5.73
N LEU A 11 -5.64 4.36 -5.70
CA LEU A 11 -5.41 5.52 -4.82
C LEU A 11 -5.52 5.15 -3.34
N TRP A 12 -6.50 4.31 -2.99
CA TRP A 12 -6.64 3.77 -1.64
C TRP A 12 -5.42 2.94 -1.23
N MET A 13 -4.97 2.04 -2.10
CA MET A 13 -3.78 1.22 -1.84
C MET A 13 -2.53 2.07 -1.62
N MET A 14 -2.31 3.09 -2.47
CA MET A 14 -1.22 4.06 -2.28
C MET A 14 -1.32 4.78 -0.94
N GLY A 15 -2.53 5.22 -0.56
CA GLY A 15 -2.76 5.85 0.74
C GLY A 15 -2.41 4.92 1.92
N PHE A 16 -2.88 3.67 1.88
CA PHE A 16 -2.57 2.68 2.93
C PHE A 16 -1.06 2.44 3.05
N ILE A 17 -0.34 2.33 1.92
CA ILE A 17 1.12 2.16 1.91
C ILE A 17 1.82 3.36 2.54
N LEU A 18 1.39 4.60 2.24
CA LEU A 18 1.99 5.80 2.82
C LEU A 18 1.80 5.85 4.34
N VAL A 19 0.61 5.53 4.83
CA VAL A 19 0.33 5.49 6.28
C VAL A 19 1.12 4.38 6.96
N LEU A 20 1.26 3.22 6.32
CA LEU A 20 2.10 2.13 6.81
C LEU A 20 3.59 2.53 6.87
N GLY A 21 4.07 3.31 5.89
CA GLY A 21 5.41 3.90 5.91
C GLY A 21 5.63 4.89 7.07
N MET A 22 4.63 5.73 7.36
CA MET A 22 4.66 6.63 8.53
C MET A 22 4.70 5.84 9.85
N PHE A 23 3.89 4.78 9.95
CA PHE A 23 3.90 3.88 11.10
C PHE A 23 5.27 3.23 11.31
N LEU A 24 5.85 2.69 10.23
CA LEU A 24 7.18 2.07 10.25
C LEU A 24 8.24 3.06 10.74
N PHE A 25 8.21 4.30 10.28
CA PHE A 25 9.13 5.35 10.72
C PHE A 25 8.99 5.65 12.22
N GLY A 26 7.77 5.67 12.75
CA GLY A 26 7.50 5.84 14.17
C GLY A 26 8.08 4.70 15.01
N VAL A 27 7.83 3.45 14.60
CA VAL A 27 8.30 2.24 15.31
C VAL A 27 9.82 2.03 15.17
N SER A 28 10.46 2.59 14.14
CA SER A 28 11.91 2.46 13.93
C SER A 28 12.77 3.40 14.78
N SER A 29 12.16 4.26 15.58
CA SER A 29 12.87 5.28 16.37
C SER A 29 12.94 5.03 17.90
N PRO A 30 12.99 3.79 18.43
CA PRO A 30 13.10 3.59 19.87
C PRO A 30 14.52 3.90 20.36
N VAL A 31 14.61 4.47 21.56
CA VAL A 31 15.83 4.45 22.36
C VAL A 31 15.75 3.21 23.25
N THR A 32 16.72 2.31 23.12
CA THR A 32 16.79 1.11 23.97
C THR A 32 17.89 1.30 24.99
N ASP A 33 17.52 1.38 26.27
CA ASP A 33 18.48 1.34 27.36
C ASP A 33 18.51 -0.08 27.92
N ILE A 34 19.70 -0.68 27.89
CA ILE A 34 19.94 -2.01 28.46
C ILE A 34 20.66 -1.78 29.79
N VAL A 35 19.94 -1.97 30.89
CA VAL A 35 20.53 -1.91 32.23
C VAL A 35 20.89 -3.34 32.64
N ASN A 36 22.19 -3.65 32.58
CA ASN A 36 22.74 -4.90 33.10
C ASN A 36 23.23 -4.68 34.53
N THR A 37 22.51 -5.28 35.50
CA THR A 37 23.00 -5.43 36.88
C THR A 37 23.39 -6.89 37.09
N GLU A 38 24.28 -7.19 38.04
CA GLU A 38 24.80 -8.57 38.28
C GLU A 38 23.70 -9.62 38.55
N THR A 39 22.50 -9.19 38.94
CA THR A 39 21.35 -10.05 39.28
C THR A 39 20.16 -9.93 38.33
N GLU A 40 20.06 -8.87 37.51
CA GLU A 40 18.89 -8.63 36.65
C GLU A 40 19.27 -7.95 35.33
N GLN A 41 18.71 -8.47 34.25
CA GLN A 41 18.74 -7.85 32.92
C GLN A 41 17.37 -7.24 32.67
N SER A 42 17.30 -5.91 32.59
CA SER A 42 16.09 -5.20 32.18
C SER A 42 16.33 -4.46 30.86
N MET A 43 15.35 -4.57 29.96
CA MET A 43 15.34 -3.86 28.68
C MET A 43 14.19 -2.86 28.70
N SER A 44 14.51 -1.57 28.77
CA SER A 44 13.53 -0.50 28.57
C SER A 44 13.56 -0.06 27.11
N VAL A 45 12.37 0.05 26.52
CA VAL A 45 12.18 0.60 25.17
C VAL A 45 11.42 1.90 25.36
N GLU A 46 12.11 3.03 25.24
CA GLU A 46 11.50 4.35 25.33
C GLU A 46 11.31 4.93 23.92
N TYR A 47 10.09 5.37 23.62
CA TYR A 47 9.81 6.14 22.43
C TYR A 47 9.76 7.61 22.81
N GLY A 48 10.56 8.44 22.13
CA GLY A 48 10.43 9.88 22.26
C GLY A 48 9.01 10.35 21.92
N LEU A 49 8.56 11.44 22.53
CA LEU A 49 7.19 11.97 22.37
C LEU A 49 6.77 12.07 20.90
N ILE A 50 7.67 12.52 20.02
CA ILE A 50 7.44 12.63 18.57
C ILE A 50 7.15 11.27 17.93
N ALA A 51 7.95 10.24 18.24
CA ALA A 51 7.76 8.89 17.71
C ALA A 51 6.43 8.30 18.22
N GLY A 52 6.09 8.50 19.49
CA GLY A 52 4.81 8.10 20.08
C GLY A 52 3.61 8.72 19.36
N PHE A 53 3.64 10.03 19.09
CA PHE A 53 2.59 10.71 18.33
C PHE A 53 2.47 10.19 16.89
N VAL A 54 3.59 9.92 16.22
CA VAL A 54 3.59 9.35 14.86
C VAL A 54 2.98 7.95 14.85
N ILE A 55 3.32 7.09 15.82
CA ILE A 55 2.76 5.73 15.93
C ILE A 55 1.24 5.80 16.16
N ILE A 56 0.80 6.54 17.19
CA ILE A 56 -0.63 6.62 17.52
C ILE A 56 -1.41 7.30 16.40
N GLY A 57 -0.88 8.39 15.84
CA GLY A 57 -1.50 9.13 14.75
C GLY A 57 -1.65 8.29 13.48
N SER A 58 -0.60 7.54 13.09
CA SER A 58 -0.66 6.65 11.92
C SER A 58 -1.63 5.49 12.13
N LEU A 59 -1.71 4.91 13.34
CA LEU A 59 -2.70 3.88 13.68
C LEU A 59 -4.13 4.40 13.55
N LEU A 60 -4.43 5.55 14.18
CA LEU A 60 -5.76 6.16 14.12
C LEU A 60 -6.16 6.51 12.67
N LEU A 61 -5.22 7.07 11.91
CA LEU A 61 -5.43 7.37 10.49
C LEU A 61 -5.68 6.10 9.68
N TYR A 62 -4.93 5.03 9.93
CA TYR A 62 -5.10 3.75 9.24
C TYR A 62 -6.47 3.14 9.53
N PHE A 63 -6.90 3.13 10.79
CA PHE A 63 -8.25 2.68 11.17
C PHE A 63 -9.35 3.53 10.53
N LEU A 64 -9.20 4.86 10.53
CA LEU A 64 -10.14 5.76 9.87
C LEU A 64 -10.23 5.45 8.37
N MET A 65 -9.09 5.25 7.70
CA MET A 65 -9.04 4.88 6.29
C MET A 65 -9.72 3.55 6.01
N LEU A 66 -9.50 2.53 6.86
CA LEU A 66 -10.18 1.23 6.74
C LEU A 66 -11.71 1.38 6.83
N ILE A 67 -12.21 2.18 7.79
CA ILE A 67 -13.65 2.42 7.95
C ILE A 67 -14.21 3.10 6.70
N ILE A 68 -13.56 4.16 6.20
CA ILE A 68 -14.01 4.88 5.01
C ILE A 68 -13.98 3.96 3.77
N PHE A 69 -12.92 3.19 3.60
CA PHE A 69 -12.78 2.23 2.51
C PHE A 69 -13.89 1.17 2.55
N TYR A 70 -14.15 0.60 3.73
CA TYR A 70 -15.23 -0.39 3.93
C TYR A 70 -16.61 0.19 3.59
N VAL A 71 -16.92 1.42 4.02
CA VAL A 71 -18.17 2.09 3.69
C VAL A 71 -18.30 2.32 2.18
N GLN A 72 -17.22 2.71 1.50
CA GLN A 72 -17.22 2.87 0.04
C GLN A 72 -17.41 1.55 -0.69
N LEU A 73 -16.74 0.49 -0.23
CA LEU A 73 -16.87 -0.85 -0.78
C LEU A 73 -18.31 -1.37 -0.64
N ARG A 74 -18.91 -1.20 0.55
CA ARG A 74 -20.30 -1.58 0.79
C ARG A 74 -21.26 -0.82 -0.13
N ARG A 75 -21.11 0.50 -0.23
CA ARG A 75 -21.92 1.33 -1.14
C ARG A 75 -21.74 0.92 -2.61
N HIS A 76 -20.54 0.49 -3.01
CA HIS A 76 -20.29 -0.03 -4.35
C HIS A 76 -21.01 -1.36 -4.58
N ASN A 77 -20.93 -2.29 -3.64
CA ASN A 77 -21.57 -3.61 -3.71
C ASN A 77 -23.10 -3.53 -3.69
N GLU A 78 -23.68 -2.56 -2.95
CA GLU A 78 -25.12 -2.30 -2.95
C GLU A 78 -25.61 -1.74 -4.30
N LYS A 79 -24.78 -0.93 -4.98
CA LYS A 79 -25.10 -0.37 -6.30
C LYS A 79 -24.86 -1.35 -7.46
N ASN A 80 -23.91 -2.27 -7.29
CA ASN A 80 -23.52 -3.24 -8.32
C ASN A 80 -23.68 -4.67 -7.78
N PRO A 81 -24.93 -5.16 -7.59
CA PRO A 81 -25.17 -6.46 -6.99
C PRO A 81 -24.65 -7.64 -7.82
N THR A 82 -24.45 -7.44 -9.13
CA THR A 82 -23.87 -8.42 -10.07
C THR A 82 -22.33 -8.42 -10.08
N GLN A 83 -21.69 -7.38 -9.53
CA GLN A 83 -20.23 -7.20 -9.50
C GLN A 83 -19.74 -6.94 -8.07
N LYS A 84 -20.12 -7.83 -7.13
CA LYS A 84 -19.71 -7.69 -5.74
C LYS A 84 -18.22 -7.94 -5.57
N ILE A 85 -17.55 -7.01 -4.90
CA ILE A 85 -16.16 -7.15 -4.49
C ILE A 85 -16.16 -7.67 -3.05
N SER A 86 -15.62 -8.88 -2.83
CA SER A 86 -15.40 -9.38 -1.47
C SER A 86 -14.18 -8.67 -0.86
N PRO A 87 -14.25 -8.23 0.41
CA PRO A 87 -13.10 -7.63 1.10
C PRO A 87 -11.91 -8.58 1.29
N PHE A 88 -12.13 -9.89 1.14
CA PHE A 88 -11.10 -10.93 1.24
C PHE A 88 -10.86 -11.67 -0.08
N ALA A 89 -11.29 -11.08 -1.21
CA ALA A 89 -11.02 -11.68 -2.51
C ALA A 89 -9.51 -11.67 -2.80
N VAL A 90 -8.96 -12.84 -3.15
CA VAL A 90 -7.59 -12.95 -3.69
C VAL A 90 -7.52 -12.33 -5.09
N ARG A 91 -8.65 -12.32 -5.82
CA ARG A 91 -8.73 -11.68 -7.12
C ARG A 91 -8.87 -10.17 -6.95
N PRO A 92 -7.96 -9.38 -7.53
CA PRO A 92 -8.10 -7.94 -7.59
C PRO A 92 -9.45 -7.54 -8.21
N PRO A 93 -10.13 -6.50 -7.68
CA PRO A 93 -11.39 -6.00 -8.25
C PRO A 93 -11.27 -5.57 -9.71
N GLU A 94 -10.05 -5.32 -10.18
CA GLU A 94 -9.65 -5.04 -11.56
C GLU A 94 -9.96 -6.17 -12.53
N TYR A 95 -10.20 -7.41 -12.07
CA TYR A 95 -10.55 -8.55 -12.93
C TYR A 95 -12.06 -8.80 -13.04
N LEU A 96 -12.91 -7.99 -12.40
CA LEU A 96 -14.36 -8.13 -12.42
C LEU A 96 -15.01 -7.35 -13.57
N GLU A 97 -14.28 -7.17 -14.67
CA GLU A 97 -14.71 -6.35 -15.80
C GLU A 97 -15.53 -7.18 -16.78
N GLN A 98 -16.67 -6.61 -17.20
CA GLN A 98 -17.56 -7.21 -18.19
C GLN A 98 -17.50 -6.50 -19.54
N ASP A 99 -16.73 -5.40 -19.60
CA ASP A 99 -16.50 -4.62 -20.80
C ASP A 99 -15.17 -5.06 -21.41
N GLU A 100 -15.22 -5.46 -22.68
CA GLU A 100 -14.05 -5.88 -23.45
C GLU A 100 -13.02 -4.75 -23.58
N GLY A 101 -13.49 -3.50 -23.71
CA GLY A 101 -12.62 -2.33 -23.79
C GLY A 101 -11.83 -2.11 -22.51
N MET A 102 -12.52 -2.20 -21.37
CA MET A 102 -11.88 -2.07 -20.06
C MET A 102 -10.89 -3.21 -19.80
N THR A 103 -11.27 -4.44 -20.17
CA THR A 103 -10.40 -5.63 -20.06
C THR A 103 -9.09 -5.42 -20.81
N HIS A 104 -9.12 -4.77 -21.97
CA HIS A 104 -7.93 -4.45 -22.73
C HIS A 104 -7.03 -3.43 -22.01
N ILE A 105 -7.62 -2.39 -21.41
CA ILE A 105 -6.92 -1.35 -20.66
C ILE A 105 -6.26 -1.94 -19.41
N THR A 106 -7.01 -2.69 -18.60
CA THR A 106 -6.49 -3.29 -17.36
C THR A 106 -5.43 -4.34 -17.66
N ARG A 107 -5.58 -5.13 -18.73
CA ARG A 107 -4.52 -6.03 -19.21
C ARG A 107 -3.22 -5.28 -19.51
N LYS A 108 -3.30 -4.17 -20.23
CA LYS A 108 -2.12 -3.36 -20.59
C LYS A 108 -1.46 -2.73 -19.36
N ALA A 109 -2.26 -2.24 -18.40
CA ALA A 109 -1.77 -1.73 -17.13
C ALA A 109 -1.06 -2.83 -16.31
N SER A 110 -1.67 -4.01 -16.20
CA SER A 110 -1.08 -5.17 -15.52
C SER A 110 0.21 -5.65 -16.17
N GLN A 111 0.30 -5.64 -17.51
CA GLN A 111 1.54 -5.96 -18.22
C GLN A 111 2.68 -5.01 -17.85
N LYS A 112 2.41 -3.70 -17.78
CA LYS A 112 3.43 -2.72 -17.35
C LYS A 112 3.89 -2.94 -15.90
N VAL A 113 2.95 -3.21 -14.99
CA VAL A 113 3.28 -3.53 -13.61
C VAL A 113 4.11 -4.80 -13.54
N TYR A 114 3.73 -5.84 -14.28
CA TYR A 114 4.49 -7.10 -14.34
C TYR A 114 5.92 -6.88 -14.87
N SER A 115 6.09 -6.11 -15.95
CA SER A 115 7.41 -5.74 -16.45
C SER A 115 8.25 -4.97 -15.44
N PHE A 116 7.64 -4.08 -14.66
CA PHE A 116 8.32 -3.39 -13.55
C PHE A 116 8.73 -4.39 -12.46
N MET A 117 7.86 -5.30 -12.08
CA MET A 117 8.11 -6.30 -11.01
C MET A 117 9.25 -7.27 -11.35
N ILE A 118 9.43 -7.62 -12.64
CA ILE A 118 10.54 -8.45 -13.09
C ILE A 118 11.90 -7.87 -12.72
N TRP A 119 12.07 -6.54 -12.79
CA TRP A 119 13.33 -5.88 -12.47
C TRP A 119 13.40 -5.40 -11.03
N SER A 120 12.28 -4.94 -10.47
CA SER A 120 12.26 -4.36 -9.13
C SER A 120 12.47 -5.43 -8.04
N LEU A 121 11.95 -6.65 -8.21
CA LEU A 121 12.16 -7.72 -7.21
C LEU A 121 13.63 -8.19 -7.13
N PRO A 122 14.35 -8.47 -8.23
CA PRO A 122 15.78 -8.76 -8.17
C PRO A 122 16.60 -7.60 -7.61
N MET A 123 16.30 -6.35 -8.01
CA MET A 123 17.00 -5.18 -7.47
C MET A 123 16.77 -5.05 -5.95
N LEU A 124 15.54 -5.29 -5.49
CA LEU A 124 15.21 -5.28 -4.07
C LEU A 124 15.94 -6.40 -3.32
N ALA A 125 16.09 -7.58 -3.91
CA ALA A 125 16.85 -8.69 -3.33
C ALA A 125 18.34 -8.34 -3.20
N VAL A 126 18.95 -7.78 -4.25
CA VAL A 126 20.33 -7.29 -4.22
C VAL A 126 20.49 -6.21 -3.15
N PHE A 127 19.57 -5.25 -3.09
CA PHE A 127 19.57 -4.23 -2.05
C PHE A 127 19.50 -4.86 -0.65
N ALA A 128 18.60 -5.83 -0.43
CA ALA A 128 18.46 -6.50 0.86
C ALA A 128 19.69 -7.32 1.27
N MET A 129 20.42 -7.89 0.31
CA MET A 129 21.60 -8.72 0.56
C MET A 129 22.86 -7.91 0.87
N PHE A 130 23.06 -6.79 0.17
CA PHE A 130 24.32 -6.04 0.20
C PHE A 130 24.23 -4.69 0.91
N SER A 131 23.03 -4.24 1.25
CA SER A 131 22.87 -2.95 1.95
C SER A 131 23.36 -3.05 3.39
N PRO A 132 24.25 -2.15 3.84
CA PRO A 132 24.65 -2.05 5.25
C PRO A 132 23.57 -1.40 6.13
N LEU A 133 22.43 -1.00 5.53
CA LEU A 133 21.35 -0.33 6.23
C LEU A 133 20.57 -1.31 7.13
N SER A 134 19.92 -0.76 8.14
CA SER A 134 19.04 -1.54 9.00
C SER A 134 17.87 -2.15 8.19
N ARG A 135 17.30 -3.24 8.72
CA ARG A 135 16.17 -3.96 8.09
C ARG A 135 14.96 -3.06 7.81
N ILE A 136 14.82 -1.96 8.54
CA ILE A 136 13.76 -0.96 8.33
C ILE A 136 13.84 -0.37 6.90
N TYR A 137 15.04 -0.09 6.41
CA TYR A 137 15.24 0.44 5.05
C TYR A 137 14.86 -0.59 3.98
N THR A 138 15.05 -1.88 4.24
CA THR A 138 14.54 -2.95 3.37
C THR A 138 13.02 -2.97 3.32
N VAL A 139 12.36 -2.80 4.46
CA VAL A 139 10.89 -2.70 4.50
C VAL A 139 10.41 -1.44 3.78
N LEU A 140 11.07 -0.29 3.97
CA LEU A 140 10.76 0.93 3.22
C LEU A 140 10.94 0.75 1.70
N ALA A 141 11.98 0.03 1.27
CA ALA A 141 12.18 -0.28 -0.15
C ALA A 141 11.07 -1.19 -0.70
N ILE A 142 10.60 -2.18 0.07
CA ILE A 142 9.42 -3.00 -0.28
C ILE A 142 8.18 -2.11 -0.44
N LEU A 143 7.93 -1.21 0.51
CA LEU A 143 6.79 -0.28 0.45
C LEU A 143 6.90 0.66 -0.75
N LEU A 144 8.10 1.12 -1.09
CA LEU A 144 8.34 1.95 -2.26
C LEU A 144 8.05 1.20 -3.57
N VAL A 145 8.53 -0.03 -3.71
CA VAL A 145 8.22 -0.90 -4.87
C VAL A 145 6.71 -1.11 -4.97
N ALA A 146 6.05 -1.41 -3.85
CA ALA A 146 4.61 -1.58 -3.82
C ALA A 146 3.86 -0.29 -4.18
N PHE A 147 4.34 0.88 -3.75
CA PHE A 147 3.77 2.17 -4.11
C PHE A 147 3.89 2.45 -5.61
N ILE A 148 5.09 2.27 -6.17
CA ILE A 148 5.36 2.50 -7.60
C ILE A 148 4.49 1.59 -8.47
N GLN A 149 4.26 0.34 -8.05
CA GLN A 149 3.38 -0.58 -8.78
C GLN A 149 1.96 0.01 -8.98
N TYR A 150 1.40 0.66 -7.95
CA TYR A 150 0.08 1.27 -8.00
C TYR A 150 0.09 2.61 -8.74
N VAL A 151 1.21 3.35 -8.69
CA VAL A 151 1.41 4.55 -9.52
C VAL A 151 1.39 4.20 -11.00
N ILE A 152 2.17 3.19 -11.42
CA ILE A 152 2.23 2.74 -12.82
C ILE A 152 0.84 2.31 -13.28
N TYR A 153 0.15 1.51 -12.47
CA TYR A 153 -1.20 1.05 -12.76
C TYR A 153 -2.19 2.23 -12.92
N TYR A 154 -2.20 3.15 -11.95
CA TYR A 154 -3.09 4.31 -11.96
C TYR A 154 -2.84 5.23 -13.15
N LEU A 155 -1.58 5.50 -13.48
CA LEU A 155 -1.21 6.35 -14.61
C LEU A 155 -1.65 5.74 -15.94
N GLU A 156 -1.48 4.43 -16.12
CA GLU A 156 -1.90 3.77 -17.36
C GLU A 156 -3.42 3.82 -17.51
N ILE A 157 -4.18 3.47 -16.47
CA ILE A 157 -5.64 3.55 -16.55
C ILE A 157 -6.09 4.99 -16.80
N ARG A 158 -5.57 5.95 -16.03
CA ARG A 158 -5.97 7.36 -16.17
C ARG A 158 -5.74 7.90 -17.58
N LYS A 159 -4.71 7.41 -18.29
CA LYS A 159 -4.42 7.81 -19.67
C LYS A 159 -5.57 7.43 -20.61
N HIS A 160 -5.99 6.16 -20.59
CA HIS A 160 -7.05 5.64 -21.47
C HIS A 160 -8.42 6.30 -21.18
N PHE A 161 -8.71 6.58 -19.91
CA PHE A 161 -9.94 7.30 -19.52
C PHE A 161 -9.96 8.79 -19.92
N LYS A 162 -8.82 9.37 -20.28
CA LYS A 162 -8.74 10.74 -20.81
C LYS A 162 -8.93 10.73 -22.33
N GLU A 163 -8.40 9.72 -23.01
CA GLU A 163 -8.52 9.54 -24.46
C GLU A 163 -9.97 9.23 -24.90
N GLU A 164 -10.77 8.52 -24.10
CA GLU A 164 -12.20 8.27 -24.42
C GLU A 164 -13.11 9.51 -24.33
N LYS A 165 -12.61 10.64 -23.83
CA LYS A 165 -13.40 11.88 -23.67
C LYS A 165 -13.13 12.93 -24.75
N GLU A 166 -12.15 12.70 -25.60
CA GLU A 166 -11.84 13.51 -26.78
C GLU A 166 -12.43 12.82 -28.02
#